data_AF-A0AAN0LDR1-F1
#
_entry.id   AF-A0AAN0LDR1-F1
#
_cell.length_a   1.000
_cell.length_b   1.000
_cell.length_c   1.000
_cell.angle_alpha   90.00
_cell.angle_beta   90.00
_cell.angle_gamma   90.00
#
_symmetry.space_group_name_H-M   'P 1'
#
loop_
_entity.id
_entity.type
_entity.pdbx_description
1 polymer ?
#
loop_
_entity_poly.entity_id
_entity_poly.type
_entity_poly.pdbx_seq_one_letter_code
_entity_poly.pdbx_strand_id
1 'polypeptide(L)'
;MSSISDFVAELVRAANEVEKLSAAERGSLLDRAYRTVRDARDEIGVEQDSLDRDPAIDFLTMSRSVPMFSDDEIKSALLEAAGVIRNLKIILDARSDVTSGGAMP
;
A
#
# COMPACT_ATOMS: atom_id res chain seq x y z
N MET A 1 -0.98 13.41 11.15
CA MET A 1 -0.36 12.66 10.04
C MET A 1 -0.56 11.20 10.35
N SER A 2 -1.27 10.46 9.49
CA SER A 2 -1.52 9.04 9.68
C SER A 2 -0.20 8.29 9.44
N SER A 3 0.24 7.50 10.41
CA SER A 3 1.43 6.67 10.22
C SER A 3 1.14 5.60 9.18
N ILE A 4 2.16 5.10 8.49
CA ILE A 4 2.01 3.97 7.55
C ILE A 4 1.28 2.78 8.21
N SER A 5 1.48 2.57 9.52
CA SER A 5 0.78 1.56 10.31
C SER A 5 -0.73 1.78 10.40
N ASP A 6 -1.17 3.03 10.60
CA ASP A 6 -2.59 3.37 10.70
C ASP A 6 -3.28 3.13 9.36
N PHE A 7 -2.60 3.46 8.26
CA PHE A 7 -3.13 3.21 6.92
C PHE A 7 -3.22 1.71 6.60
N VAL A 8 -2.26 0.90 7.04
CA VAL A 8 -2.35 -0.56 6.94
C VAL A 8 -3.57 -1.09 7.71
N ALA A 9 -3.82 -0.59 8.92
CA ALA A 9 -5.00 -0.97 9.71
C ALA A 9 -6.32 -0.54 9.02
N GLU A 10 -6.33 0.65 8.42
CA GLU A 10 -7.45 1.15 7.62
C GLU A 10 -7.76 0.23 6.43
N LEU A 11 -6.75 -0.18 5.66
CA LEU A 11 -6.90 -1.10 4.53
C LEU A 11 -7.46 -2.47 4.95
N VAL A 12 -6.94 -3.03 6.05
CA VAL A 12 -7.44 -4.33 6.57
C VAL A 12 -8.88 -4.21 7.04
N ARG A 13 -9.24 -3.11 7.71
CA ARG A 13 -10.62 -2.87 8.13
C ARG A 13 -11.55 -2.68 6.91
N ALA A 14 -11.13 -1.88 5.95
CA ALA A 14 -11.86 -1.66 4.70
C ALA A 14 -12.09 -2.97 3.93
N ALA A 15 -11.10 -3.87 3.89
CA ALA A 15 -11.25 -5.19 3.30
C ALA A 15 -12.28 -6.07 4.01
N ASN A 16 -12.37 -5.97 5.34
CA ASN A 16 -13.35 -6.70 6.14
C ASN A 16 -14.78 -6.12 6.01
N GLU A 17 -14.90 -4.84 5.70
CA GLU A 17 -16.18 -4.13 5.57
C GLU A 17 -16.46 -3.71 4.11
N VAL A 18 -15.89 -4.41 3.12
CA VAL A 18 -15.89 -3.99 1.70
C VAL A 18 -17.30 -3.77 1.14
N GLU A 19 -18.26 -4.59 1.57
CA GLU A 19 -19.68 -4.51 1.20
C GLU A 19 -20.34 -3.21 1.66
N LYS A 20 -19.78 -2.54 2.67
CA LYS A 20 -20.26 -1.26 3.19
C LYS A 20 -19.63 -0.06 2.50
N LEU A 21 -18.56 -0.28 1.73
CA LEU A 21 -17.83 0.78 1.03
C LEU A 21 -18.48 1.10 -0.31
N SER A 22 -18.68 2.38 -0.56
CA SER A 22 -19.03 2.89 -1.88
C SER A 22 -17.89 2.68 -2.89
N ALA A 23 -18.24 2.69 -4.19
CA ALA A 23 -17.23 2.59 -5.25
C ALA A 23 -16.18 3.71 -5.17
N ALA A 24 -16.58 4.91 -4.72
CA ALA A 24 -15.67 6.04 -4.52
C ALA A 24 -14.69 5.81 -3.38
N GLU A 25 -15.14 5.26 -2.24
CA GLU A 25 -14.26 4.92 -1.11
C GLU A 25 -13.27 3.82 -1.48
N ARG A 26 -13.74 2.76 -2.15
CA ARG A 26 -12.88 1.67 -2.67
C ARG A 26 -11.81 2.23 -3.60
N GLY A 27 -12.20 3.10 -4.54
CA GLY A 27 -11.26 3.75 -5.48
C GLY A 27 -10.25 4.64 -4.76
N SER A 28 -10.69 5.46 -3.81
CA SER A 28 -9.82 6.34 -3.05
C SER A 28 -8.78 5.57 -2.22
N LEU A 29 -9.17 4.45 -1.60
CA LEU A 29 -8.26 3.59 -0.84
C LEU A 29 -7.19 2.95 -1.72
N LEU A 30 -7.58 2.43 -2.88
CA LEU A 30 -6.65 1.81 -3.84
C LEU A 30 -5.68 2.83 -4.47
N ASP A 31 -6.18 4.03 -4.81
CA ASP A 31 -5.34 5.12 -5.31
C ASP A 31 -4.34 5.62 -4.25
N ARG A 32 -4.79 5.74 -2.99
CA ARG A 32 -3.91 6.07 -1.86
C ARG A 32 -2.89 4.98 -1.59
N ALA A 33 -3.27 3.71 -1.73
CA ALA A 33 -2.35 2.58 -1.61
C ALA A 33 -1.25 2.65 -2.68
N TYR A 34 -1.61 2.87 -3.94
CA TYR A 34 -0.64 3.09 -5.03
C TYR A 34 0.36 4.19 -4.70
N ARG A 35 -0.11 5.39 -4.29
CA ARG A 35 0.79 6.50 -3.93
C ARG A 35 1.71 6.14 -2.77
N THR A 36 1.17 5.52 -1.72
CA THR A 36 1.96 5.13 -0.54
C THR A 36 3.06 4.12 -0.89
N VAL A 37 2.75 3.14 -1.74
CA VAL A 37 3.73 2.15 -2.21
C VAL A 37 4.83 2.83 -3.04
N ARG A 38 4.45 3.75 -3.94
CA ARG A 38 5.40 4.50 -4.75
C ARG A 38 6.33 5.36 -3.88
N ASP A 39 5.76 6.17 -2.99
CA ASP A 39 6.52 7.06 -2.11
C ASP A 39 7.49 6.27 -1.21
N ALA A 40 7.03 5.15 -0.64
CA ALA A 40 7.87 4.31 0.21
C ALA A 40 9.01 3.62 -0.57
N ARG A 41 8.80 3.24 -1.84
CA ARG A 41 9.86 2.66 -2.68
C ARG A 41 10.87 3.71 -3.13
N ASP A 42 10.39 4.90 -3.50
CA ASP A 42 11.25 6.04 -3.83
C ASP A 42 12.16 6.37 -2.64
N GLU A 43 11.62 6.30 -1.41
CA GLU A 43 12.42 6.46 -0.19
C GLU A 43 13.45 5.33 -0.01
N ILE A 44 13.09 4.06 -0.28
CA ILE A 44 14.03 2.92 -0.21
C ILE A 44 15.11 3.00 -1.30
N GLY A 45 14.90 3.76 -2.37
CA GLY A 45 15.79 3.82 -3.53
C GLY A 45 15.70 2.56 -4.39
N VAL A 46 14.57 1.83 -4.31
CA VAL A 46 14.28 0.73 -5.23
C VAL A 46 13.72 1.35 -6.50
N GLU A 47 14.54 1.43 -7.54
CA GLU A 47 14.03 1.74 -8.88
C GLU A 47 13.02 0.66 -9.28
N GLN A 48 11.89 1.08 -9.87
CA GLN A 48 10.91 0.16 -10.40
C GLN A 48 11.60 -0.69 -11.48
N ASP A 49 11.89 -1.95 -11.17
CA ASP A 49 12.48 -2.86 -12.15
C ASP A 49 11.47 -3.07 -13.27
N SER A 50 11.73 -2.47 -14.43
CA SER A 50 10.78 -2.30 -15.53
C SER A 50 10.28 -3.61 -16.17
N LEU A 51 10.77 -4.76 -15.72
CA LEU A 51 10.51 -6.09 -16.27
C LEU A 51 9.48 -6.90 -15.47
N ASP A 52 9.24 -6.58 -14.20
CA ASP A 52 8.23 -7.24 -13.37
C ASP A 52 6.94 -6.42 -13.27
N ARG A 53 5.79 -7.09 -13.29
CA ARG A 53 4.48 -6.46 -13.09
C ARG A 53 4.45 -5.87 -11.68
N ASP A 54 4.47 -4.55 -11.59
CA ASP A 54 4.38 -3.85 -10.33
C ASP A 54 2.96 -3.98 -9.72
N PRO A 55 2.79 -4.62 -8.54
CA PRO A 55 1.50 -4.73 -7.87
C PRO A 55 0.82 -3.38 -7.61
N ALA A 56 1.60 -2.30 -7.50
CA ALA A 56 1.06 -0.95 -7.32
C ALA A 56 0.24 -0.49 -8.54
N ILE A 57 0.64 -0.91 -9.75
CA ILE A 57 -0.09 -0.58 -10.99
C ILE A 57 -1.44 -1.29 -11.04
N ASP A 58 -1.54 -2.48 -10.45
CA ASP A 58 -2.81 -3.19 -10.33
C ASP A 58 -3.77 -2.42 -9.41
N PHE A 59 -3.30 -1.86 -8.29
CA PHE A 59 -4.14 -1.01 -7.43
C PHE A 59 -4.64 0.24 -8.16
N LEU A 60 -3.78 0.90 -8.95
CA LEU A 60 -4.16 2.06 -9.75
C LEU A 60 -5.18 1.70 -10.84
N THR A 61 -5.03 0.53 -11.44
CA THR A 61 -5.97 0.04 -12.46
C THR A 61 -7.33 -0.25 -11.83
N MET A 62 -7.34 -0.96 -10.70
CA MET A 62 -8.56 -1.26 -9.96
C MET A 62 -9.25 -0.01 -9.42
N SER A 63 -8.49 1.00 -8.97
CA SER A 63 -9.06 2.26 -8.47
C SER A 63 -9.86 3.03 -9.54
N ARG A 64 -9.46 2.91 -10.81
CA ARG A 64 -10.10 3.57 -11.96
C ARG A 64 -11.29 2.77 -12.50
N SER A 65 -11.38 1.49 -12.15
CA SER A 65 -12.37 0.56 -12.72
C SER A 65 -13.10 -0.24 -11.65
N VAL A 66 -13.27 0.32 -10.44
CA VAL A 66 -13.92 -0.33 -9.29
C VAL A 66 -15.23 -1.07 -9.64
N PRO A 67 -16.16 -0.52 -10.47
CA PRO A 67 -17.40 -1.22 -10.79
C PRO A 67 -17.23 -2.52 -11.60
N MET A 68 -16.03 -2.78 -12.15
CA MET A 68 -15.72 -3.99 -12.90
C MET A 68 -15.29 -5.16 -12.02
N PHE A 69 -15.03 -4.92 -10.73
CA PHE A 69 -14.51 -5.92 -9.79
C PHE A 69 -15.57 -6.28 -8.75
N SER A 70 -15.59 -7.56 -8.40
CA SER A 70 -16.38 -8.08 -7.29
C SER A 70 -15.86 -7.60 -5.94
N ASP A 71 -16.70 -7.70 -4.92
CA ASP A 71 -16.32 -7.38 -3.54
C ASP A 71 -15.14 -8.24 -3.06
N ASP A 72 -15.08 -9.51 -3.46
CA ASP A 72 -13.97 -10.41 -3.14
C ASP A 72 -12.65 -10.00 -3.81
N GLU A 73 -12.71 -9.52 -5.06
CA GLU A 73 -11.52 -8.99 -5.75
C GLU A 73 -11.03 -7.70 -5.10
N ILE A 74 -11.94 -6.77 -4.77
CA ILE A 74 -11.58 -5.52 -4.07
C ILE A 74 -11.01 -5.83 -2.69
N LYS A 75 -11.62 -6.75 -1.93
CA LYS A 75 -11.12 -7.20 -0.63
C LYS A 75 -9.71 -7.76 -0.75
N SER A 76 -9.48 -8.64 -1.73
CA SER A 76 -8.16 -9.25 -1.97
C SER A 76 -7.11 -8.18 -2.28
N ALA A 77 -7.44 -7.21 -3.14
CA ALA A 77 -6.55 -6.11 -3.48
C ALA A 77 -6.23 -5.20 -2.28
N LEU A 78 -7.21 -4.91 -1.42
CA LEU A 78 -6.99 -4.11 -0.20
C LEU A 78 -6.07 -4.84 0.79
N LEU A 79 -6.22 -6.15 0.95
CA LEU A 79 -5.34 -6.97 1.81
C LEU A 79 -3.94 -7.09 1.23
N GLU A 80 -3.82 -7.25 -0.09
CA GLU A 80 -2.53 -7.27 -0.78
C GLU A 80 -1.80 -5.93 -0.61
N ALA A 81 -2.48 -4.81 -0.84
CA ALA A 81 -1.95 -3.48 -0.62
C ALA A 81 -1.45 -3.30 0.82
N ALA A 82 -2.22 -3.74 1.81
CA ALA A 82 -1.82 -3.71 3.21
C ALA A 82 -0.53 -4.52 3.48
N GLY A 83 -0.41 -5.69 2.86
CA GLY A 83 0.78 -6.53 2.93
C GLY A 83 2.03 -5.87 2.31
N VAL A 84 1.90 -5.34 1.09
CA VAL A 84 2.99 -4.65 0.38
C VAL A 84 3.47 -3.44 1.19
N ILE A 85 2.55 -2.59 1.64
CA ILE A 85 2.88 -1.40 2.42
C ILE A 85 3.56 -1.77 3.75
N ARG A 86 3.08 -2.81 4.44
CA ARG A 86 3.72 -3.30 5.68
C ARG A 86 5.14 -3.79 5.44
N ASN A 87 5.39 -4.51 4.35
CA ASN A 87 6.74 -4.99 4.01
C ASN A 87 7.69 -3.82 3.74
N LEU A 88 7.25 -2.81 2.99
CA LEU A 88 8.04 -1.60 2.73
C LEU A 88 8.33 -0.85 4.04
N LYS A 89 7.34 -0.74 4.93
CA LYS A 89 7.54 -0.14 6.26
C LYS A 89 8.62 -0.87 7.06
N ILE A 90 8.61 -2.20 7.10
CA ILE A 90 9.62 -2.99 7.82
C ILE A 90 11.03 -2.66 7.30
N ILE A 91 11.19 -2.55 5.98
CA ILE A 91 12.47 -2.18 5.35
C ILE A 91 12.89 -0.75 5.75
N LEU A 92 11.95 0.21 5.70
CA LEU A 92 12.20 1.60 6.09
C LEU A 92 12.59 1.75 7.57
N ASP A 93 11.86 1.07 8.46
CA ASP A 93 12.14 1.05 9.90
C ASP A 93 13.54 0.45 10.15
N ALA A 94 13.88 -0.66 9.47
CA ALA A 94 15.20 -1.29 9.59
C ALA A 94 16.36 -0.38 9.13
N ARG A 95 16.18 0.43 8.07
CA ARG A 95 17.21 1.40 7.65
C ARG A 95 17.34 2.57 8.62
N SER A 96 16.25 3.01 9.21
CA SER A 96 16.25 4.09 10.21
C SER A 96 17.05 3.69 11.46
N ASP A 97 16.93 2.43 11.89
CA ASP A 97 17.71 1.86 12.99
C ASP A 97 19.21 1.78 12.67
N VAL A 98 19.58 1.38 11.45
CA VAL A 98 20.99 1.33 11.00
C VAL A 98 21.62 2.73 10.99
N THR A 99 20.88 3.73 10.51
CA THR A 99 21.40 5.11 10.39
C THR A 99 21.54 5.78 11.78
N SER A 100 20.73 5.37 12.75
CA SER A 100 20.76 5.88 14.13
C SER A 100 21.81 5.19 15.01
N GLY A 101 22.28 3.99 14.62
CA GLY A 101 23.28 3.21 15.35
C GLY A 101 24.75 3.56 15.07
N GLY A 102 25.02 4.51 14.16
CA GLY A 102 26.38 4.87 13.72
C GLY A 102 27.12 5.90 14.58
N ALA A 103 26.50 6.46 15.61
CA ALA A 103 27.17 7.35 16.55
C ALA A 103 27.66 6.55 17.77
N MET A 104 28.86 5.96 17.66
CA MET A 104 29.66 5.58 18.82
C MET A 104 30.92 6.45 18.85
N PRO A 105 31.31 6.98 20.03
CA PRO A 105 32.41 7.92 20.22
C PRO A 105 33.80 7.31 19.98
#